data_AF-A0A539D500-F1
#
_entry.id   AF-A0A539D500-F1
#
_cell.length_a   1.000
_cell.length_b   1.000
_cell.length_c   1.000
_cell.angle_alpha   90.00
_cell.angle_beta   90.00
_cell.angle_gamma   90.00
#
_symmetry.space_group_name_H-M   'P 1'
#
loop_
_entity.id
_entity.type
_entity.pdbx_description
1 polymer ?
#
loop_
_entity_poly.entity_id
_entity_poly.type
_entity_poly.pdbx_seq_one_letter_code
_entity_poly.pdbx_strand_id
1 'polypeptide(L)'
;MPSRARRDRPELLETGIKIIDLLFPMVKGSKNGILGGAALGKSILTLELIHNMVKEHHGACVFIGAGERIREGNELFHELSHHEVLEKVQLVFGQMNEPPGARFCVAMTGVTMAEAIQRENKDVLLFVDNVFRFLQAGAEISTLLGRVPSETGYQPTLASEAAEFHERIRSSQEGGGGSITSLEAVYVPADDLTDPAVVALYGFLESIMVLSRERIQLGLYPAVDPLASSSSNLDPDIVGPHHFEMAQESL
;
A
#
# COMPACT_ATOMS: atom_id res chain seq x y z
N MET A 1 -23.93 -28.85 18.26
CA MET A 1 -23.74 -27.38 18.19
C MET A 1 -22.29 -27.14 17.81
N PRO A 2 -21.97 -26.67 16.59
CA PRO A 2 -20.59 -26.41 16.24
C PRO A 2 -20.12 -25.18 17.03
N SER A 3 -18.97 -25.33 17.68
CA SER A 3 -18.26 -24.29 18.42
C SER A 3 -18.06 -23.08 17.53
N ARG A 4 -18.50 -21.89 18.00
CA ARG A 4 -18.14 -20.60 17.42
C ARG A 4 -16.62 -20.57 17.24
N ALA A 5 -16.18 -20.48 15.99
CA ALA A 5 -14.79 -20.30 15.63
C ALA A 5 -14.22 -19.14 16.46
N ARG A 6 -13.05 -19.36 17.08
CA ARG A 6 -12.19 -18.30 17.60
C ARG A 6 -12.12 -17.23 16.51
N ARG A 7 -12.56 -15.99 16.79
CA ARG A 7 -12.04 -14.85 16.03
C ARG A 7 -10.57 -14.80 16.41
N ASP A 8 -9.71 -15.35 15.56
CA ASP A 8 -8.27 -15.21 15.74
C ASP A 8 -7.97 -13.70 15.78
N ARG A 9 -7.21 -13.28 16.81
CA ARG A 9 -6.80 -11.88 16.91
C ARG A 9 -6.01 -11.53 15.66
N PRO A 10 -6.19 -10.32 15.10
CA PRO A 10 -5.40 -9.88 13.96
C PRO A 10 -3.91 -9.98 14.32
N GLU A 11 -3.11 -10.53 13.41
CA GLU A 11 -1.67 -10.68 13.62
C GLU A 11 -0.97 -9.40 13.17
N LEU A 12 -0.19 -8.79 14.06
CA LEU A 12 0.60 -7.60 13.75
C LEU A 12 1.76 -7.97 12.82
N LEU A 13 2.08 -7.04 11.93
CA LEU A 13 3.24 -7.09 11.07
C LEU A 13 4.26 -6.08 11.54
N GLU A 14 5.32 -6.55 12.21
CA GLU A 14 6.40 -5.70 12.70
C GLU A 14 7.26 -5.21 11.54
N THR A 15 7.40 -3.89 11.43
CA THR A 15 8.13 -3.25 10.32
C THR A 15 9.58 -2.93 10.66
N GLY A 16 9.91 -2.91 11.96
CA GLY A 16 11.19 -2.43 12.48
C GLY A 16 11.29 -0.89 12.51
N ILE A 17 10.25 -0.19 12.06
CA ILE A 17 10.20 1.27 12.00
C ILE A 17 9.36 1.77 13.16
N LYS A 18 10.04 2.28 14.20
CA LYS A 18 9.44 2.70 15.48
C LYS A 18 8.14 3.49 15.37
N ILE A 19 8.08 4.50 14.50
CA ILE A 19 6.88 5.34 14.38
C ILE A 19 5.70 4.58 13.75
N ILE A 20 5.98 3.66 12.83
CA ILE A 20 4.96 2.81 12.21
C ILE A 20 4.50 1.77 13.22
N ASP A 21 5.44 1.03 13.83
CA ASP A 21 5.09 -0.03 14.79
C ASP A 21 4.33 0.52 16.01
N LEU A 22 4.67 1.73 16.49
CA LEU A 22 4.00 2.32 17.64
C LEU A 22 2.67 3.00 17.29
N LEU A 23 2.65 3.90 16.29
CA LEU A 23 1.51 4.79 16.04
C LEU A 23 0.64 4.36 14.85
N PHE A 24 1.22 3.67 13.87
CA PHE A 24 0.53 3.26 12.64
C PHE A 24 0.71 1.76 12.38
N PRO A 25 0.31 0.91 13.34
CA PRO A 25 0.63 -0.52 13.31
C PRO A 25 0.04 -1.18 12.06
N MET A 26 0.86 -1.97 11.38
CA MET A 26 0.44 -2.77 10.23
C MET A 26 -0.08 -4.13 10.72
N VAL A 27 -1.14 -4.62 10.08
CA VAL A 27 -1.76 -5.92 10.38
C VAL A 27 -1.63 -6.78 9.13
N LYS A 28 -1.42 -8.09 9.30
CA LYS A 28 -1.41 -9.01 8.17
C LYS A 28 -2.72 -8.96 7.39
N GLY A 29 -2.63 -8.62 6.11
CA GLY A 29 -3.79 -8.45 5.24
C GLY A 29 -4.34 -7.03 5.16
N SER A 30 -3.78 -6.06 5.90
CA SER A 30 -4.23 -4.66 5.85
C SER A 30 -3.68 -3.93 4.63
N LYS A 31 -4.37 -2.87 4.23
CA LYS A 31 -3.96 -1.92 3.21
C LYS A 31 -3.57 -0.62 3.87
N ASN A 32 -2.36 -0.17 3.57
CA ASN A 32 -1.76 0.96 4.25
C ASN A 32 -1.35 1.98 3.19
N GLY A 33 -1.84 3.21 3.30
CA GLY A 33 -1.50 4.30 2.40
C GLY A 33 -0.29 5.09 2.90
N ILE A 34 0.57 5.49 1.98
CA ILE A 34 1.56 6.55 2.21
C ILE A 34 1.23 7.73 1.32
N LEU A 35 1.00 8.87 1.95
CA LEU A 35 0.82 10.14 1.28
C LEU A 35 2.07 10.99 1.40
N GLY A 36 2.38 11.72 0.35
CA GLY A 36 3.42 12.73 0.41
C GLY A 36 3.75 13.27 -0.97
N GLY A 37 4.27 14.50 -1.00
CA GLY A 37 4.82 15.10 -2.20
C GLY A 37 6.11 14.44 -2.68
N ALA A 38 6.68 15.00 -3.75
CA ALA A 38 7.99 14.59 -4.24
C ALA A 38 9.10 14.87 -3.21
N ALA A 39 10.09 13.97 -3.17
CA ALA A 39 11.26 14.04 -2.28
C ALA A 39 10.93 14.03 -0.78
N LEU A 40 9.80 13.45 -0.37
CA LEU A 40 9.48 13.28 1.05
C LEU A 40 9.96 11.95 1.66
N GLY A 41 10.78 11.18 0.93
CA GLY A 41 11.34 9.93 1.41
C GLY A 41 10.44 8.69 1.25
N LYS A 42 9.39 8.75 0.40
CA LYS A 42 8.51 7.60 0.11
C LYS A 42 9.30 6.37 -0.34
N SER A 43 10.14 6.52 -1.37
CA SER A 43 10.94 5.42 -1.92
C SER A 43 11.92 4.84 -0.89
N ILE A 44 12.54 5.69 -0.07
CA ILE A 44 13.44 5.26 1.02
C ILE A 44 12.66 4.45 2.06
N LEU A 45 11.47 4.91 2.45
CA LEU A 45 10.61 4.19 3.38
C LEU A 45 10.18 2.83 2.79
N THR A 46 9.80 2.79 1.51
CA THR A 46 9.48 1.57 0.80
C THR A 46 10.66 0.60 0.78
N LEU A 47 11.86 1.06 0.44
CA LEU A 47 13.07 0.23 0.43
C LEU A 47 13.40 -0.33 1.82
N GLU A 48 13.32 0.50 2.86
CA GLU A 48 13.58 0.08 4.23
C GLU A 48 12.56 -0.98 4.69
N LEU A 49 11.29 -0.80 4.34
CA LEU A 49 10.25 -1.79 4.62
C LEU A 49 10.50 -3.10 3.88
N ILE A 50 10.85 -3.06 2.59
CA ILE A 50 11.25 -4.25 1.83
C ILE A 50 12.43 -4.93 2.51
N HIS A 51 13.45 -4.16 2.91
CA HIS A 51 14.66 -4.65 3.51
C HIS A 51 14.43 -5.36 4.85
N ASN A 52 13.72 -4.71 5.77
CA ASN A 52 13.41 -5.26 7.09
C ASN A 52 12.53 -6.49 6.97
N MET A 53 11.54 -6.44 6.09
CA MET A 53 10.65 -7.55 5.85
C MET A 53 11.38 -8.76 5.27
N VAL A 54 12.21 -8.58 4.24
CA VAL A 54 12.97 -9.66 3.61
C VAL A 54 13.96 -10.32 4.57
N LYS A 55 14.46 -9.58 5.58
CA LYS A 55 15.40 -10.07 6.59
C LYS A 55 14.71 -10.80 7.73
N GLU A 56 13.70 -10.18 8.34
CA GLU A 56 13.05 -10.67 9.56
C GLU A 56 11.92 -11.66 9.24
N HIS A 57 11.16 -11.39 8.19
CA HIS A 57 10.02 -12.20 7.77
C HIS A 57 10.44 -12.97 6.51
N HIS A 58 10.31 -14.29 6.49
CA HIS A 58 10.61 -15.10 5.30
C HIS A 58 9.55 -14.90 4.18
N GLY A 59 8.92 -13.72 4.13
CA GLY A 59 7.88 -13.32 3.22
C GLY A 59 8.43 -12.89 1.86
N ALA A 60 7.54 -12.90 0.87
CA ALA A 60 7.85 -12.43 -0.47
C ALA A 60 7.40 -10.98 -0.64
N CYS A 61 8.06 -10.26 -1.54
CA CYS A 61 7.67 -8.90 -1.89
C CYS A 61 7.23 -8.85 -3.36
N VAL A 62 6.14 -8.13 -3.64
CA VAL A 62 5.72 -7.78 -4.98
C VAL A 62 5.63 -6.27 -5.07
N PHE A 63 6.32 -5.66 -6.03
CA PHE A 63 6.26 -4.23 -6.31
C PHE A 63 5.52 -3.99 -7.61
N ILE A 64 4.52 -3.12 -7.56
CA ILE A 64 3.74 -2.66 -8.71
C ILE A 64 4.09 -1.21 -8.99
N GLY A 65 4.78 -0.98 -10.11
CA GLY A 65 5.01 0.34 -10.67
C GLY A 65 3.93 0.71 -11.67
N ALA A 66 2.77 1.19 -11.22
CA ALA A 66 1.64 1.59 -12.06
C ALA A 66 1.77 3.06 -12.47
N GLY A 67 2.15 3.31 -13.73
CA GLY A 67 2.43 4.66 -14.21
C GLY A 67 3.70 5.27 -13.61
N GLU A 68 4.69 4.43 -13.31
CA GLU A 68 5.97 4.84 -12.73
C GLU A 68 6.90 5.46 -13.79
N ARG A 69 7.78 6.40 -13.39
CA ARG A 69 8.81 6.90 -14.31
C ARG A 69 9.88 5.84 -14.51
N ILE A 70 10.36 5.69 -15.74
CA ILE A 70 11.45 4.76 -16.09
C ILE A 70 12.68 5.01 -15.21
N ARG A 71 13.02 6.27 -14.96
CA ARG A 71 14.15 6.66 -14.09
C ARG A 71 13.96 6.13 -12.66
N GLU A 72 12.78 6.35 -12.07
CA GLU A 72 12.48 5.98 -10.68
C GLU A 72 12.44 4.45 -10.52
N GLY A 73 11.83 3.73 -11.47
CA GLY A 73 11.87 2.26 -11.52
C GLY A 73 13.29 1.70 -11.71
N ASN A 74 14.13 2.35 -12.52
CA ASN A 74 15.53 1.96 -12.70
C ASN A 74 16.37 2.20 -11.44
N GLU A 75 16.18 3.33 -10.76
CA GLU A 75 16.80 3.62 -9.47
C GLU A 75 16.43 2.56 -8.43
N LEU A 76 15.13 2.25 -8.29
CA LEU A 76 14.64 1.20 -7.40
C LEU A 76 15.28 -0.16 -7.70
N PHE A 77 15.34 -0.57 -8.98
CA PHE A 77 15.96 -1.83 -9.39
C PHE A 77 17.42 -1.92 -8.95
N HIS A 78 18.18 -0.85 -9.16
CA HIS A 78 19.57 -0.80 -8.75
C HIS A 78 19.70 -0.77 -7.22
N GLU A 79 18.91 -0.01 -6.49
CA GLU A 79 18.95 0.01 -5.03
C GLU A 79 18.65 -1.36 -4.43
N LEU A 80 17.61 -2.05 -4.91
CA LEU A 80 17.31 -3.43 -4.50
C LEU A 80 18.45 -4.41 -4.81
N SER A 81 19.16 -4.20 -5.92
CA SER A 81 20.35 -4.98 -6.28
C SER A 81 21.51 -4.71 -5.33
N HIS A 82 21.80 -3.44 -5.03
CA HIS A 82 22.88 -3.04 -4.12
C HIS A 82 22.65 -3.53 -2.69
N HIS A 83 21.39 -3.63 -2.26
CA HIS A 83 21.00 -4.14 -0.95
C HIS A 83 20.80 -5.67 -0.91
N GLU A 84 21.11 -6.39 -1.99
CA GLU A 84 21.00 -7.86 -2.10
C GLU A 84 19.60 -8.42 -1.80
N VAL A 85 18.55 -7.62 -2.01
CA VAL A 85 17.15 -8.00 -1.76
C VAL A 85 16.39 -8.33 -3.05
N LEU A 86 16.95 -8.01 -4.22
CA LEU A 86 16.28 -8.20 -5.52
C LEU A 86 15.77 -9.63 -5.73
N GLU A 87 16.49 -10.65 -5.27
CA GLU A 87 16.10 -12.06 -5.45
C GLU A 87 14.77 -12.42 -4.73
N LYS A 88 14.36 -11.64 -3.74
CA LYS A 88 13.11 -11.85 -2.99
C LYS A 88 11.97 -10.91 -3.40
N VAL A 89 12.21 -10.06 -4.41
CA VAL A 89 11.26 -9.04 -4.86
C VAL A 89 10.86 -9.33 -6.31
N GLN A 90 9.56 -9.45 -6.56
CA GLN A 90 9.02 -9.49 -7.91
C GLN A 90 8.61 -8.08 -8.34
N LEU A 91 9.23 -7.56 -9.38
CA LEU A 91 8.95 -6.21 -9.91
C LEU A 91 8.03 -6.30 -11.12
N VAL A 92 6.93 -5.55 -11.10
CA VAL A 92 5.97 -5.45 -12.20
C VAL A 92 5.81 -3.98 -12.56
N PHE A 93 6.18 -3.58 -13.78
CA PHE A 93 6.14 -2.19 -14.22
C PHE A 93 5.17 -2.01 -15.38
N GLY A 94 4.33 -0.98 -15.28
CA GLY A 94 3.57 -0.40 -16.38
C GLY A 94 3.94 1.07 -16.45
N GLN A 95 4.90 1.40 -17.29
CA GLN A 95 5.60 2.70 -17.25
C GLN A 95 4.71 3.85 -17.73
N MET A 96 5.03 5.10 -17.39
CA MET A 96 4.27 6.28 -17.81
C MET A 96 4.10 6.43 -19.35
N ASN A 97 5.06 5.93 -20.12
CA ASN A 97 5.04 5.97 -21.59
C ASN A 97 4.20 4.84 -22.22
N GLU A 98 3.66 3.93 -21.42
CA GLU A 98 2.80 2.85 -21.89
C GLU A 98 1.34 3.28 -22.05
N PRO A 99 0.58 2.62 -22.94
CA PRO A 99 -0.85 2.91 -23.09
C PRO A 99 -1.62 2.71 -21.78
N PRO A 100 -2.73 3.43 -21.56
CA PRO A 100 -3.49 3.35 -20.31
C PRO A 100 -3.99 1.93 -20.02
N GLY A 101 -4.30 1.13 -21.05
CA GLY A 101 -4.61 -0.29 -20.90
C GLY A 101 -3.52 -1.08 -20.17
N ALA A 102 -2.26 -0.88 -20.52
CA ALA A 102 -1.13 -1.56 -19.88
C ALA A 102 -0.96 -1.08 -18.42
N ARG A 103 -1.05 0.24 -18.18
CA ARG A 103 -0.99 0.83 -16.83
C ARG A 103 -2.14 0.39 -15.91
N PHE A 104 -3.31 0.08 -16.47
CA PHE A 104 -4.42 -0.49 -15.70
C PHE A 104 -4.18 -1.98 -15.40
N CYS A 105 -3.79 -2.76 -16.41
CA CYS A 105 -3.55 -4.19 -16.26
C CYS A 105 -2.35 -4.54 -15.38
N VAL A 106 -1.32 -3.69 -15.31
CA VAL A 106 -0.14 -3.95 -14.45
C VAL A 106 -0.53 -4.09 -12.97
N ALA A 107 -1.48 -3.27 -12.50
CA ALA A 107 -1.96 -3.34 -11.12
C ALA A 107 -2.63 -4.70 -10.84
N MET A 108 -3.51 -5.13 -11.73
CA MET A 108 -4.18 -6.43 -11.63
C MET A 108 -3.20 -7.61 -11.77
N THR A 109 -2.16 -7.44 -12.59
CA THR A 109 -1.09 -8.45 -12.77
C THR A 109 -0.31 -8.62 -11.48
N GLY A 110 0.11 -7.53 -10.85
CA GLY A 110 0.86 -7.58 -9.59
C GLY A 110 0.06 -8.19 -8.43
N VAL A 111 -1.23 -7.86 -8.30
CA VAL A 111 -2.10 -8.52 -7.31
C VAL A 111 -2.22 -10.02 -7.59
N THR A 112 -2.32 -10.42 -8.86
CA THR A 112 -2.38 -11.84 -9.24
C THR A 112 -1.10 -12.59 -8.88
N MET A 113 0.06 -11.95 -9.04
CA MET A 113 1.36 -12.49 -8.61
C MET A 113 1.44 -12.63 -7.08
N ALA A 114 0.96 -11.62 -6.35
CA ALA A 114 0.87 -11.69 -4.89
C ALA A 114 -0.05 -12.83 -4.42
N GLU A 115 -1.23 -12.98 -5.03
CA GLU A 115 -2.13 -14.10 -4.74
C GLU A 115 -1.51 -15.47 -5.07
N ALA A 116 -0.70 -15.56 -6.13
CA ALA A 116 -0.02 -16.81 -6.47
C ALA A 116 0.93 -17.24 -5.34
N ILE A 117 1.70 -16.31 -4.78
CA ILE A 117 2.56 -16.56 -3.64
C ILE A 117 1.75 -16.83 -2.36
N GLN A 118 0.68 -16.07 -2.14
CA GLN A 118 -0.21 -16.25 -0.99
C GLN A 118 -0.82 -17.66 -0.93
N ARG A 119 -1.21 -18.22 -2.09
CA ARG A 119 -1.74 -19.59 -2.20
C ARG A 119 -0.75 -20.67 -1.76
N GLU A 120 0.55 -20.36 -1.70
CA GLU A 120 1.57 -21.21 -1.10
C GLU A 120 1.66 -21.04 0.44
N ASN A 121 0.66 -20.42 1.07
CA ASN A 121 0.59 -20.09 2.50
C ASN A 121 1.74 -19.19 2.98
N LYS A 122 2.11 -18.21 2.16
CA LYS A 122 3.16 -17.23 2.47
C LYS A 122 2.55 -15.84 2.66
N ASP A 123 3.17 -15.07 3.55
CA ASP A 123 2.89 -13.65 3.71
C ASP A 123 3.60 -12.86 2.60
N VAL A 124 2.84 -11.98 1.96
CA VAL A 124 3.30 -11.15 0.86
C VAL A 124 3.14 -9.70 1.24
N LEU A 125 4.21 -8.94 1.10
CA LEU A 125 4.14 -7.48 1.15
C LEU A 125 4.01 -6.93 -0.28
N LEU A 126 2.90 -6.27 -0.53
CA LEU A 126 2.55 -5.70 -1.83
C LEU A 126 2.80 -4.19 -1.81
N PHE A 127 3.71 -3.70 -2.63
CA PHE A 127 3.94 -2.27 -2.81
C PHE A 127 3.27 -1.78 -4.08
N VAL A 128 2.58 -0.64 -4.01
CA VAL A 128 1.88 -0.06 -5.16
C VAL A 128 2.30 1.40 -5.31
N ASP A 129 3.16 1.70 -6.29
CA ASP A 129 3.53 3.06 -6.68
C ASP A 129 3.10 3.31 -8.14
N ASN A 130 2.00 3.98 -8.45
CA ASN A 130 1.09 4.69 -7.55
C ASN A 130 -0.35 4.20 -7.76
N VAL A 131 -1.09 3.93 -6.67
CA VAL A 131 -2.46 3.40 -6.78
C VAL A 131 -3.42 4.41 -7.45
N PHE A 132 -3.18 5.72 -7.31
CA PHE A 132 -3.96 6.75 -8.01
C PHE A 132 -3.76 6.66 -9.54
N ARG A 133 -2.55 6.33 -10.01
CA ARG A 133 -2.25 6.22 -11.45
C ARG A 133 -2.95 5.03 -12.09
N PHE A 134 -3.23 3.98 -11.32
CA PHE A 134 -4.10 2.88 -11.74
C PHE A 134 -5.53 3.37 -12.03
N LEU A 135 -6.14 4.13 -11.10
CA LEU A 135 -7.48 4.69 -11.30
C LEU A 135 -7.52 5.71 -12.45
N GLN A 136 -6.49 6.54 -12.59
CA GLN A 136 -6.34 7.47 -13.70
C GLN A 136 -6.30 6.76 -15.05
N ALA A 137 -5.56 5.64 -15.14
CA ALA A 137 -5.54 4.83 -16.35
C ALA A 137 -6.94 4.27 -16.68
N GLY A 138 -7.72 3.89 -15.67
CA GLY A 138 -9.13 3.50 -15.84
C GLY A 138 -10.00 4.62 -16.41
N ALA A 139 -9.83 5.86 -15.95
CA ALA A 139 -10.53 7.03 -16.48
C ALA A 139 -10.20 7.30 -17.96
N GLU A 140 -8.91 7.17 -18.33
CA GLU A 140 -8.46 7.29 -19.72
C GLU A 140 -9.07 6.20 -20.61
N ILE A 141 -9.06 4.94 -20.16
CA ILE A 141 -9.68 3.81 -20.89
C ILE A 141 -11.18 4.07 -21.08
N SER A 142 -11.87 4.49 -20.02
CA SER A 142 -13.32 4.76 -20.06
C SER A 142 -13.67 5.83 -21.10
N THR A 143 -12.85 6.88 -21.18
CA THR A 143 -12.99 7.95 -22.17
C THR A 143 -12.77 7.43 -23.59
N LEU A 144 -11.73 6.61 -23.81
CA LEU A 144 -11.45 5.98 -25.11
C LEU A 144 -12.58 5.03 -25.56
N LEU A 145 -13.25 4.37 -24.62
CA LEU A 145 -14.42 3.52 -24.88
C LEU A 145 -15.72 4.29 -25.12
N GLY A 146 -15.70 5.63 -25.02
CA GLY A 146 -16.88 6.47 -25.20
C GLY A 146 -17.92 6.32 -24.08
N ARG A 147 -17.51 5.87 -22.89
CA ARG A 147 -18.40 5.83 -21.72
C ARG A 147 -18.68 7.25 -21.25
N VAL A 148 -19.91 7.50 -20.79
CA VAL A 148 -20.27 8.79 -20.20
C VAL A 148 -19.48 8.99 -18.89
N PRO A 149 -18.72 10.09 -18.75
CA PRO A 149 -17.98 10.37 -17.52
C PRO A 149 -18.91 10.62 -16.33
N SER A 150 -18.43 10.27 -15.14
CA SER A 150 -19.07 10.56 -13.85
C SER A 150 -18.47 11.84 -13.25
N GLU A 151 -18.56 11.99 -11.92
CA GLU A 151 -18.04 13.13 -11.17
C GLU A 151 -16.59 13.44 -11.54
N THR A 152 -16.31 14.72 -11.78
CA THR A 152 -14.97 15.26 -12.11
C THR A 152 -14.24 14.61 -13.30
N GLY A 153 -14.95 13.83 -14.14
CA GLY A 153 -14.39 13.20 -15.34
C GLY A 153 -13.88 11.77 -15.15
N TYR A 154 -14.11 11.15 -13.99
CA TYR A 154 -13.78 9.74 -13.76
C TYR A 154 -14.76 8.79 -14.45
N GLN A 155 -14.34 7.53 -14.57
CA GLN A 155 -15.17 6.46 -15.09
C GLN A 155 -16.36 6.15 -14.17
N PRO A 156 -17.53 5.77 -14.71
CA PRO A 156 -18.67 5.37 -13.89
C PRO A 156 -18.42 4.08 -13.09
N THR A 157 -17.39 3.32 -13.46
CA THR A 157 -16.94 2.07 -12.83
C THR A 157 -15.85 2.27 -11.78
N LEU A 158 -15.57 3.52 -11.36
CA LEU A 158 -14.45 3.85 -10.48
C LEU A 158 -14.49 3.04 -9.17
N ALA A 159 -15.63 3.06 -8.49
CA ALA A 159 -15.82 2.36 -7.22
C ALA A 159 -15.69 0.83 -7.40
N SER A 160 -16.26 0.26 -8.47
CA SER A 160 -16.20 -1.18 -8.71
C SER A 160 -14.80 -1.65 -9.09
N GLU A 161 -14.05 -0.87 -9.88
CA GLU A 161 -12.68 -1.19 -10.28
C GLU A 161 -11.71 -1.03 -9.10
N ALA A 162 -11.90 0.00 -8.27
CA ALA A 162 -11.16 0.12 -7.02
C ALA A 162 -11.44 -1.06 -6.09
N ALA A 163 -12.71 -1.45 -5.92
CA ALA A 163 -13.09 -2.61 -5.10
C ALA A 163 -12.49 -3.92 -5.64
N GLU A 164 -12.52 -4.13 -6.96
CA GLU A 164 -11.96 -5.34 -7.58
C GLU A 164 -10.47 -5.50 -7.29
N PHE A 165 -9.72 -4.39 -7.26
CA PHE A 165 -8.31 -4.40 -6.89
C PHE A 165 -8.12 -4.64 -5.38
N HIS A 166 -8.75 -3.83 -4.53
CA HIS A 166 -8.48 -3.85 -3.09
C HIS A 166 -9.04 -5.11 -2.42
N GLU A 167 -10.22 -5.62 -2.76
CA GLU A 167 -10.82 -6.79 -2.11
C GLU A 167 -10.01 -8.09 -2.27
N ARG A 168 -9.05 -8.10 -3.20
CA ARG A 168 -8.09 -9.19 -3.40
C ARG A 168 -6.91 -9.15 -2.44
N ILE A 169 -6.58 -7.97 -1.92
CA ILE A 169 -5.53 -7.78 -0.91
C ILE A 169 -6.14 -8.12 0.45
N ARG A 170 -5.97 -9.35 0.93
CA ARG A 170 -6.55 -9.79 2.20
C ARG A 170 -5.80 -10.99 2.74
N SER A 171 -6.09 -11.37 3.98
CA SER A 171 -5.63 -12.63 4.56
C SER A 171 -6.47 -13.82 4.08
N SER A 172 -5.83 -14.94 3.75
CA SER A 172 -6.51 -16.15 3.30
C SER A 172 -7.27 -16.80 4.47
N GLN A 173 -8.51 -17.22 4.19
CA GLN A 173 -9.35 -17.95 5.15
C GLN A 173 -9.17 -19.48 5.04
N GLU A 174 -8.44 -19.96 4.03
CA GLU A 174 -8.26 -21.38 3.75
C GLU A 174 -6.87 -21.87 4.15
N GLY A 175 -6.83 -22.93 4.98
CA GLY A 175 -5.79 -23.96 4.98
C GLY A 175 -4.38 -23.65 5.50
N GLY A 176 -3.95 -22.38 5.58
CA GLY A 176 -2.58 -22.10 6.04
C GLY A 176 -2.16 -20.64 6.25
N GLY A 177 -3.09 -19.68 6.29
CA GLY A 177 -2.83 -18.37 6.92
C GLY A 177 -2.00 -17.36 6.14
N GLY A 178 -1.72 -17.58 4.84
CA GLY A 178 -0.99 -16.59 4.03
C GLY A 178 -1.76 -15.28 3.88
N SER A 179 -1.07 -14.15 3.92
CA SER A 179 -1.66 -12.81 3.81
C SER A 179 -1.05 -11.97 2.68
N ILE A 180 -1.84 -11.02 2.16
CA ILE A 180 -1.32 -9.95 1.30
C ILE A 180 -1.54 -8.65 2.06
N THR A 181 -0.47 -8.07 2.58
CA THR A 181 -0.49 -6.74 3.20
C THR A 181 -0.02 -5.74 2.15
N SER A 182 -0.73 -4.63 1.94
CA SER A 182 -0.31 -3.62 0.96
C SER A 182 0.23 -2.34 1.60
N LEU A 183 1.18 -1.73 0.90
CA LEU A 183 1.65 -0.38 1.11
C LEU A 183 1.55 0.41 -0.19
N GLU A 184 0.66 1.39 -0.20
CA GLU A 184 0.19 2.03 -1.42
C GLU A 184 0.57 3.51 -1.39
N ALA A 185 1.39 3.95 -2.33
CA ALA A 185 1.65 5.36 -2.51
C ALA A 185 0.38 6.01 -3.08
N VAL A 186 -0.19 6.96 -2.34
CA VAL A 186 -1.37 7.72 -2.75
C VAL A 186 -0.92 9.12 -3.15
N TYR A 187 -1.09 9.44 -4.44
CA TYR A 187 -0.92 10.80 -4.94
C TYR A 187 -2.25 11.55 -4.80
N VAL A 188 -2.23 12.68 -4.10
CA VAL A 188 -3.39 13.58 -3.98
C VAL A 188 -3.26 14.67 -5.06
N PRO A 189 -4.14 14.69 -6.08
CA PRO A 189 -4.09 15.69 -7.12
C PRO A 189 -4.41 17.08 -6.55
N ALA A 190 -3.54 18.06 -6.83
CA ALA A 190 -3.70 19.44 -6.38
C ALA A 190 -3.89 19.61 -4.86
N ASP A 191 -3.42 18.64 -4.06
CA ASP A 191 -3.64 18.56 -2.62
C ASP A 191 -5.14 18.56 -2.21
N ASP A 192 -6.03 18.16 -3.14
CA ASP A 192 -7.47 18.07 -2.93
C ASP A 192 -7.88 16.66 -2.44
N LEU A 193 -8.12 16.54 -1.14
CA LEU A 193 -8.61 15.32 -0.50
C LEU A 193 -10.07 14.97 -0.85
N THR A 194 -10.79 15.88 -1.54
CA THR A 194 -12.17 15.68 -1.97
C THR A 194 -12.30 15.11 -3.38
N ASP A 195 -11.18 14.90 -4.08
CA ASP A 195 -11.17 14.24 -5.38
C ASP A 195 -11.82 12.83 -5.29
N PRO A 196 -12.76 12.47 -6.19
CA PRO A 196 -13.48 11.21 -6.12
C PRO A 196 -12.61 9.95 -6.12
N ALA A 197 -11.46 9.95 -6.81
CA ALA A 197 -10.54 8.82 -6.78
C ALA A 197 -9.81 8.72 -5.44
N VAL A 198 -9.41 9.85 -4.84
CA VAL A 198 -8.83 9.86 -3.49
C VAL A 198 -9.85 9.37 -2.46
N VAL A 199 -11.08 9.87 -2.52
CA VAL A 199 -12.18 9.45 -1.63
C VAL A 199 -12.47 7.95 -1.78
N ALA A 200 -12.51 7.45 -3.01
CA ALA A 200 -12.72 6.03 -3.27
C ALA A 200 -11.59 5.15 -2.68
N LEU A 201 -10.32 5.56 -2.83
CA LEU A 201 -9.18 4.84 -2.27
C LEU A 201 -9.20 4.83 -0.74
N TYR A 202 -9.50 5.98 -0.12
CA TYR A 202 -9.55 6.12 1.33
C TYR A 202 -10.55 5.17 1.99
N GLY A 203 -11.63 4.82 1.31
CA GLY A 203 -12.60 3.85 1.81
C GLY A 203 -12.05 2.44 2.01
N PHE A 204 -10.90 2.12 1.39
CA PHE A 204 -10.26 0.81 1.51
C PHE A 204 -9.06 0.79 2.45
N LEU A 205 -8.43 1.94 2.75
CA LEU A 205 -7.18 1.96 3.53
C LEU A 205 -7.46 1.91 5.04
N GLU A 206 -6.87 0.95 5.75
CA GLU A 206 -6.96 0.86 7.22
C GLU A 206 -5.99 1.81 7.93
N SER A 207 -4.84 2.10 7.33
CA SER A 207 -3.90 3.09 7.85
C SER A 207 -3.45 4.05 6.76
N ILE A 208 -3.29 5.32 7.12
CA ILE A 208 -2.86 6.39 6.23
C ILE A 208 -1.72 7.13 6.92
N MET A 209 -0.52 7.04 6.35
CA MET A 209 0.68 7.72 6.83
C MET A 209 0.99 8.91 5.93
N VAL A 210 0.93 10.11 6.48
CA VAL A 210 1.23 11.36 5.78
C VAL A 210 2.69 11.75 6.04
N LEU A 211 3.49 11.81 4.97
CA LEU A 211 4.84 12.35 5.03
C LEU A 211 4.80 13.87 4.89
N SER A 212 5.43 14.57 5.83
CA SER A 212 5.44 16.03 5.91
C SER A 212 6.79 16.63 5.57
N ARG A 213 6.76 17.70 4.78
CA ARG A 213 7.95 18.50 4.45
C ARG A 213 8.53 19.20 5.68
N GLU A 214 7.69 19.60 6.63
CA GLU A 214 8.13 20.26 7.86
C GLU A 214 8.98 19.30 8.70
N ARG A 215 8.57 18.03 8.82
CA ARG A 215 9.33 16.99 9.53
C ARG A 215 10.71 16.76 8.89
N ILE A 216 10.78 16.78 7.56
CA ILE A 216 12.07 16.69 6.82
C ILE A 216 12.97 17.89 7.09
N GLN A 217 12.42 19.11 7.13
CA GLN A 217 13.19 20.31 7.43
C GLN A 217 13.79 20.29 8.84
N LEU A 218 13.14 19.56 9.77
CA LEU A 218 13.66 19.28 11.11
C LEU A 218 14.70 18.14 11.14
N GLY A 219 14.97 17.49 10.00
CA GLY A 219 15.89 16.36 9.90
C GLY A 219 15.32 15.04 10.41
N LEU A 220 13.99 14.92 10.55
CA LEU A 220 13.33 13.71 11.05
C LEU A 220 13.02 12.74 9.90
N TYR A 221 13.54 11.51 10.00
CA TYR A 221 13.31 10.43 9.03
C TYR A 221 12.94 9.11 9.76
N PRO A 222 11.89 8.39 9.31
CA PRO A 222 10.95 8.75 8.25
C PRO A 222 10.09 9.95 8.65
N ALA A 223 9.72 10.77 7.68
CA ALA A 223 9.08 12.06 7.90
C ALA A 223 7.55 11.98 8.11
N VAL A 224 7.09 10.95 8.82
CA VAL A 224 5.67 10.74 9.10
C VAL A 224 5.18 11.81 10.08
N ASP A 225 4.08 12.47 9.74
CA ASP A 225 3.41 13.41 10.62
C ASP A 225 2.35 12.68 11.45
N PRO A 226 2.59 12.49 12.77
CA PRO A 226 1.69 11.72 13.61
C PRO A 226 0.29 12.32 13.73
N LEU A 227 0.13 13.64 13.57
CA LEU A 227 -1.16 14.32 13.73
C LEU A 227 -2.00 14.32 12.45
N ALA A 228 -1.35 14.27 11.29
CA ALA A 228 -2.03 14.21 9.99
C ALA A 228 -2.26 12.77 9.51
N SER A 229 -1.63 11.79 10.17
CA SER A 229 -1.74 10.37 9.87
C SER A 229 -2.80 9.70 10.74
N SER A 230 -3.31 8.56 10.32
CA SER A 230 -4.31 7.79 11.06
C SER A 230 -4.13 6.28 10.87
N SER A 231 -4.61 5.50 11.84
CA SER A 231 -4.65 4.04 11.75
C SER A 231 -5.87 3.52 12.49
N SER A 232 -6.73 2.76 11.82
CA SER A 232 -7.81 2.01 12.46
C SER A 232 -7.29 0.77 13.20
N ASN A 233 -6.05 0.34 12.90
CA ASN A 233 -5.40 -0.78 13.57
C ASN A 233 -4.88 -0.41 14.97
N LEU A 234 -4.74 0.88 15.28
CA LEU A 234 -4.38 1.35 16.62
C LEU A 234 -5.61 1.27 17.55
N ASP A 235 -6.03 0.04 17.84
CA ASP A 235 -7.17 -0.29 18.70
C ASP A 235 -6.71 -1.25 19.81
N PRO A 236 -7.14 -1.07 21.08
CA PRO A 236 -6.78 -1.96 22.19
C PRO A 236 -7.08 -3.44 21.94
N ASP A 237 -8.10 -3.77 21.13
CA ASP A 237 -8.45 -5.14 20.78
C ASP A 237 -7.48 -5.75 19.74
N ILE A 238 -6.74 -4.91 19.00
CA ILE A 238 -5.76 -5.29 17.98
C ILE A 238 -4.34 -5.28 18.56
N VAL A 239 -3.86 -4.13 19.03
CA VAL A 239 -2.48 -3.97 19.56
C VAL A 239 -2.34 -4.33 21.03
N GLY A 240 -3.45 -4.48 21.75
CA GLY A 240 -3.45 -4.66 23.19
C GLY A 240 -3.46 -3.34 23.97
N PRO A 241 -3.92 -3.35 25.23
CA PRO A 241 -4.13 -2.14 26.01
C PRO A 241 -2.84 -1.37 26.30
N HIS A 242 -1.74 -2.07 26.61
CA HIS A 242 -0.47 -1.44 26.91
C HIS A 242 0.12 -0.69 25.71
N HIS A 243 0.09 -1.30 24.51
CA HIS A 243 0.56 -0.63 23.30
C HIS A 243 -0.29 0.61 23.02
N PHE A 244 -1.62 0.47 23.09
CA PHE A 244 -2.54 1.58 22.88
C PHE A 244 -2.29 2.74 23.85
N GLU A 245 -2.16 2.45 25.15
CA GLU A 245 -1.84 3.46 26.18
C GLU A 245 -0.52 4.18 25.88
N MET A 246 0.54 3.44 25.57
CA MET A 246 1.84 4.02 25.21
C MET A 246 1.77 4.91 23.96
N ALA A 247 0.98 4.52 22.97
CA ALA A 247 0.77 5.32 21.76
C ALA A 247 0.01 6.62 22.08
N GLN A 248 -1.01 6.57 22.93
CA GLN A 248 -1.76 7.75 23.36
C GLN A 248 -0.92 8.74 24.18
N GLU A 249 0.00 8.25 25.01
CA GLU A 249 0.95 9.10 25.76
C GLU A 249 2.00 9.77 24.87
N SER A 250 2.28 9.18 23.69
CA SER A 250 3.31 9.64 22.76
C SER A 250 2.83 10.66 21.73
N LEU A 251 1.51 10.83 21.57
CA LEU A 251 0.84 11.78 20.67
C LEU A 251 0.62 13.14 21.35
#